data_AF-A0A2V1IWZ3-F1
#
_entry.id   AF-A0A2V1IWZ3-F1
#
_cell.length_a   1.000
_cell.length_b   1.000
_cell.length_c   1.000
_cell.angle_alpha   90.00
_cell.angle_beta   90.00
_cell.angle_gamma   90.00
#
_symmetry.space_group_name_H-M   'P 1'
#
loop_
_entity.id
_entity.type
_entity.pdbx_description
1 polymer ?
#
loop_
_entity_poly.entity_id
_entity_poly.type
_entity_poly.pdbx_seq_one_letter_code
_entity_poly.pdbx_strand_id
1 'polypeptide(L)' 'MELKDLMKERREVLSLTQQDLAEMAQVGVATVKDIERGQGNPSLSTIKKILDVLGIEIEYRVRKTI' A
#
# COMPACT_ATOMS: atom_id res chain seq x y z
N MET A 1 -13.96 1.95 -4.54
CA MET A 1 -12.84 1.14 -4.06
C MET A 1 -11.83 2.10 -3.47
N GLU A 2 -11.55 1.97 -2.18
CA GLU A 2 -10.54 2.80 -1.52
C GLU A 2 -9.15 2.20 -1.73
N LEU A 3 -8.08 2.98 -1.50
CA LEU A 3 -6.69 2.51 -1.66
C LEU A 3 -6.41 1.24 -0.84
N LYS A 4 -6.94 1.16 0.38
CA LYS A 4 -6.80 -0.03 1.24
C LYS A 4 -7.37 -1.31 0.62
N ASP A 5 -8.51 -1.19 -0.08
CA ASP A 5 -9.21 -2.34 -0.67
C ASP A 5 -8.39 -2.83 -1.87
N LEU A 6 -7.92 -1.90 -2.71
CA LEU A 6 -7.05 -2.19 -3.84
C LEU A 6 -5.74 -2.88 -3.39
N MET A 7 -5.10 -2.37 -2.33
CA MET A 7 -3.87 -2.96 -1.80
C MET A 7 -4.09 -4.40 -1.31
N LYS A 8 -5.19 -4.63 -0.57
CA LYS A 8 -5.55 -5.96 -0.07
C LYS A 8 -5.85 -6.94 -1.20
N GLU A 9 -6.72 -6.56 -2.15
CA GLU A 9 -7.08 -7.39 -3.29
C GLU A 9 -5.84 -7.72 -4.13
N ARG A 10 -4.96 -6.74 -4.37
CA ARG A 10 -3.74 -6.96 -5.14
C ARG A 10 -2.80 -7.92 -4.44
N ARG A 11 -2.65 -7.82 -3.12
CA ARG A 11 -1.86 -8.76 -2.31
C ARG A 11 -2.39 -10.20 -2.47
N GLU A 12 -3.70 -10.37 -2.39
CA GLU A 12 -4.36 -11.68 -2.52
C GLU A 12 -4.18 -12.27 -3.93
N VAL A 13 -4.29 -11.45 -4.99
CA VAL A 13 -4.00 -11.87 -6.38
C VAL A 13 -2.56 -12.35 -6.54
N LEU A 14 -1.60 -11.71 -5.86
CA LEU A 14 -0.20 -12.11 -5.86
C LEU A 14 0.10 -13.30 -4.92
N SER A 15 -0.92 -13.85 -4.25
CA SER A 15 -0.80 -14.96 -3.29
C SER A 15 0.18 -14.67 -2.14
N LEU A 16 0.28 -13.40 -1.73
CA LEU A 16 1.14 -12.97 -0.63
C LEU A 16 0.36 -12.94 0.69
N THR A 17 0.98 -13.37 1.79
CA THR A 17 0.49 -13.08 3.13
C THR A 17 0.80 -11.63 3.51
N GLN A 18 0.15 -11.12 4.57
CA GLN A 18 0.49 -9.79 5.11
C GLN A 18 1.94 -9.72 5.61
N GLN A 19 2.49 -10.85 6.05
CA GLN A 19 3.88 -10.93 6.49
C GLN A 19 4.84 -10.86 5.30
N ASP A 20 4.57 -11.61 4.21
CA ASP A 20 5.37 -11.54 2.99
C ASP A 20 5.41 -10.11 2.44
N LEU A 21 4.25 -9.45 2.35
CA LEU A 21 4.18 -8.06 1.88
C LEU A 21 4.99 -7.12 2.77
N ALA A 22 4.92 -7.29 4.09
CA ALA A 22 5.65 -6.47 5.04
C ALA A 22 7.17 -6.64 4.90
N GLU A 23 7.63 -7.89 4.77
CA GLU A 23 9.04 -8.23 4.60
C GLU A 23 9.59 -7.70 3.27
N MET A 24 8.87 -7.93 2.17
CA MET A 24 9.25 -7.44 0.84
C MET A 24 9.28 -5.91 0.75
N ALA A 25 8.32 -5.24 1.40
CA ALA A 25 8.26 -3.77 1.43
C ALA A 25 9.19 -3.16 2.50
N GLN A 26 9.86 -3.98 3.32
CA GLN A 26 10.69 -3.53 4.45
C GLN A 26 9.93 -2.59 5.40
N VAL A 27 8.73 -3.01 5.79
CA VAL A 27 7.86 -2.33 6.77
C VAL A 27 7.42 -3.31 7.85
N GLY A 28 6.94 -2.80 8.98
CA GLY A 28 6.39 -3.68 10.02
C GLY A 28 5.05 -4.29 9.59
N VAL A 29 4.82 -5.57 9.90
CA VAL A 29 3.55 -6.27 9.59
C VAL A 29 2.32 -5.61 10.21
N ALA A 30 2.47 -4.94 11.36
CA ALA A 30 1.42 -4.14 11.97
C ALA A 30 0.98 -2.99 11.04
N THR A 31 1.93 -2.38 10.31
CA THR A 31 1.64 -1.31 9.34
C THR A 31 0.78 -1.81 8.19
N VAL A 32 1.12 -2.99 7.64
CA VAL A 32 0.31 -3.62 6.58
C VAL A 32 -1.10 -3.94 7.08
N LYS A 33 -1.23 -4.49 8.30
CA LYS A 33 -2.52 -4.79 8.94
C LYS A 33 -3.38 -3.54 9.12
N ASP A 34 -2.78 -2.46 9.64
CA ASP A 34 -3.48 -1.22 9.88
C ASP A 34 -3.96 -0.61 8.56
N ILE A 35 -3.09 -0.58 7.54
CA ILE A 35 -3.44 -0.11 6.19
C ILE A 35 -4.63 -0.88 5.62
N GLU A 36 -4.60 -2.21 5.62
CA GLU A 36 -5.69 -3.03 5.07
C GLU A 36 -6.99 -2.92 5.87
N ARG A 37 -6.93 -2.52 7.14
CA ARG A 37 -8.10 -2.22 7.97
C ARG A 37 -8.60 -0.78 7.80
N GLY A 38 -7.86 0.08 7.10
CA GLY A 38 -8.13 1.52 7.05
C GLY A 38 -7.86 2.22 8.37
N GLN A 39 -6.94 1.68 9.17
CA GLN A 39 -6.47 2.25 10.44
C GLN A 39 -5.05 2.81 10.26
N GLY A 40 -4.65 3.67 11.21
CA GLY A 40 -3.32 4.30 11.19
C GLY A 40 -3.20 5.46 10.21
N ASN A 41 -2.00 6.06 10.19
CA ASN A 41 -1.65 7.18 9.30
C ASN A 41 -0.23 6.95 8.75
N PRO A 42 -0.06 6.03 7.79
CA PRO A 42 1.24 5.75 7.20
C PRO A 42 1.76 6.95 6.41
N SER A 43 3.07 7.14 6.41
CA SER A 43 3.70 8.11 5.51
C SER A 43 3.52 7.71 4.05
N LEU A 44 3.57 8.69 3.14
CA LEU A 44 3.60 8.43 1.70
C LEU A 44 4.77 7.53 1.30
N SER A 45 5.92 7.62 1.99
CA SER A 45 7.07 6.74 1.74
C SER A 45 6.77 5.27 2.06
N THR A 46 6.04 4.99 3.14
CA THR A 46 5.60 3.64 3.49
C THR A 46 4.58 3.13 2.48
N ILE A 47 3.60 3.96 2.10
CA ILE A 47 2.63 3.60 1.06
C ILE A 47 3.37 3.23 -0.24
N LYS A 48 4.31 4.07 -0.68
CA LYS A 48 5.08 3.83 -1.91
C LYS A 48 5.82 2.49 -1.89
N LYS A 49 6.53 2.17 -0.79
CA LYS A 49 7.21 0.87 -0.64
C LYS A 49 6.28 -0.32 -0.81
N ILE A 50 5.06 -0.23 -0.25
CA ILE A 50 4.08 -1.32 -0.36
C ILE A 50 3.56 -1.41 -1.80
N LEU A 51 3.28 -0.28 -2.44
CA LEU A 51 2.78 -0.27 -3.82
C LEU A 51 3.81 -0.75 -4.83
N ASP A 52 5.10 -0.46 -4.60
CA ASP A 52 6.20 -0.99 -5.42
C ASP A 52 6.20 -2.53 -5.43
N VAL A 53 5.99 -3.17 -4.26
CA VAL A 53 5.87 -4.64 -4.15
C VAL A 53 4.61 -5.17 -4.84
N LEU A 54 3.50 -4.44 -4.73
CA LEU A 54 2.23 -4.83 -5.33
C LEU A 54 2.17 -4.58 -6.86
N GLY A 55 3.19 -3.93 -7.42
CA GLY A 55 3.23 -3.52 -8.83
C GLY A 55 2.17 -2.46 -9.16
N ILE A 56 1.91 -1.55 -8.23
CA ILE A 56 0.95 -0.45 -8.39
C ILE A 56 1.73 0.86 -8.50
N GLU A 57 1.36 1.70 -9.45
CA GLU A 57 1.96 3.02 -9.65
C GLU A 57 1.04 4.13 -9.10
N ILE A 58 1.63 5.14 -8.45
CA ILE A 58 0.93 6.40 -8.14
C ILE A 58 1.57 7.52 -8.93
N GLU A 59 0.74 8.25 -9.68
CA GLU A 59 1.12 9.49 -10.35
C GLU A 59 0.60 10.72 -9.60
N TYR A 60 1.40 11.78 -9.59
CA TYR A 60 1.00 13.09 -9.08
C TYR A 60 1.16 14.14 -10.18
N ARG A 61 0.23 15.09 -10.24
CA ARG A 61 0.24 16.20 -11.22
C ARG A 61 0.03 17.52 -10.51
N VAL A 62 0.74 18.56 -10.96
CA VAL A 62 0.49 19.94 -10.51
C VAL A 62 -0.95 20.33 -10.88
N ARG A 63 -1.72 20.73 -9.87
CA ARG A 63 -3.09 21.24 -10.09
C ARG A 63 -2.99 22.54 -10.90
N LYS A 64 -3.64 22.57 -12.07
CA LYS A 64 -3.80 23.81 -12.83
C LYS A 64 -4.92 24.62 -12.17
N THR A 65 -4.54 25.68 -11.47
CA THR A 65 -5.49 26.69 -11.01
C THR A 65 -5.56 27.75 -12.12
N ILE A 66 -6.78 28.00 -12.64
CA ILE A 66 -7.06 29.19 -13.47
C ILE A 66 -7.25 30.36 -12.51
#